data_AF-A0A422HFP9-F1
#
_entry.id   AF-A0A422HFP9-F1
#
_cell.length_a   1.000
_cell.length_b   1.000
_cell.length_c   1.000
_cell.angle_alpha   90.00
_cell.angle_beta   90.00
_cell.angle_gamma   90.00
#
_symmetry.space_group_name_H-M   'P 1'
#
loop_
_entity.id
_entity.type
_entity.pdbx_description
1 polymer ?
#
loop_
_entity_poly.entity_id
_entity_poly.type
_entity_poly.pdbx_seq_one_letter_code
_entity_poly.pdbx_strand_id
1 'polypeptide(L)'
;MDIQHIFLDDSNAEHRELAIHREGEVHLVRLTDTAYTTYGTLCISATDHTALFHYGIVEALNTLPFISESGHGLDSWDEAFLHHSRIDSMLSILDEQRKQIEPDRAENVLLGWHREPVAVAYWRKIESSRFLSFLDRLHAFAEEARQGGYDLEFIL
;
A
#
# COMPACT_ATOMS: atom_id res chain seq x y z
N MET A 1 15.95 27.04 -15.09
CA MET A 1 15.60 25.74 -15.72
C MET A 1 14.28 25.39 -15.11
N ASP A 2 13.21 25.45 -15.89
CA ASP A 2 11.85 25.30 -15.36
C ASP A 2 11.55 23.81 -15.26
N ILE A 3 11.15 23.37 -14.06
CA ILE A 3 10.72 22.00 -13.82
C ILE A 3 9.22 21.95 -14.11
N GLN A 4 8.80 21.04 -14.98
CA GLN A 4 7.39 20.78 -15.20
C GLN A 4 6.82 19.99 -14.02
N HIS A 5 5.72 20.48 -13.43
CA HIS A 5 5.03 19.78 -12.35
C HIS A 5 3.81 19.06 -12.93
N ILE A 6 3.84 17.73 -12.91
CA ILE A 6 2.71 16.89 -13.37
C ILE A 6 2.03 16.31 -12.14
N PHE A 7 0.73 16.60 -11.99
CA PHE A 7 -0.10 15.94 -11.01
C PHE A 7 -0.75 14.71 -11.67
N LEU A 8 -0.47 13.53 -11.13
CA LEU A 8 -1.04 12.30 -11.64
C LEU A 8 -2.56 12.29 -11.40
N ASP A 9 -3.27 11.80 -12.40
CA ASP A 9 -4.72 11.73 -12.46
C ASP A 9 -5.06 10.30 -12.87
N ASP A 10 -5.71 9.56 -11.97
CA ASP A 10 -6.05 8.16 -12.19
C ASP A 10 -7.06 7.98 -13.33
N SER A 11 -7.78 9.03 -13.73
CA SER A 11 -8.68 8.99 -14.88
C SER A 11 -7.94 9.11 -16.21
N ASN A 12 -6.73 9.68 -16.23
CA ASN A 12 -5.92 9.82 -17.44
C ASN A 12 -5.16 8.53 -17.76
N ALA A 13 -5.39 7.96 -18.95
CA ALA A 13 -4.73 6.73 -19.40
C ALA A 13 -3.21 6.86 -19.48
N GLU A 14 -2.69 7.99 -19.98
CA GLU A 14 -1.25 8.23 -20.10
C GLU A 14 -0.57 8.27 -18.72
N HIS A 15 -1.27 8.79 -17.71
CA HIS A 15 -0.76 8.83 -16.34
C HIS A 15 -0.71 7.43 -15.70
N ARG A 16 -1.65 6.53 -16.04
CA ARG A 16 -1.67 5.15 -15.54
C ARG A 16 -0.58 4.28 -16.16
N GLU A 17 -0.08 4.63 -17.34
CA GLU A 17 1.02 3.91 -18.00
C GLU A 17 2.41 4.27 -17.44
N LEU A 18 2.51 5.31 -16.61
CA LEU A 18 3.77 5.71 -15.99
C LEU A 18 4.22 4.68 -14.95
N ALA A 19 5.50 4.33 -14.94
CA ALA A 19 6.08 3.39 -13.97
C ALA A 19 6.02 3.85 -12.50
N ILE A 20 5.65 5.11 -12.24
CA ILE A 20 5.42 5.69 -10.92
C ILE A 20 3.94 5.64 -10.50
N HIS A 21 3.04 5.26 -11.41
CA HIS A 21 1.67 4.91 -11.09
C HIS A 21 1.66 3.44 -10.66
N ARG A 22 1.36 3.20 -9.39
CA ARG A 22 1.43 1.87 -8.77
C ARG A 22 0.15 1.60 -8.04
N GLU A 23 -0.49 0.49 -8.35
CA GLU A 23 -1.62 -0.08 -7.64
C GLU A 23 -1.15 -1.39 -7.02
N GLY A 24 -1.83 -1.80 -5.96
CA GLY A 24 -1.50 -3.03 -5.25
C GLY A 24 -2.73 -3.82 -4.86
N GLU A 25 -2.52 -4.98 -4.28
CA GLU A 25 -3.57 -5.87 -3.80
C GLU A 25 -3.15 -6.54 -2.49
N VAL A 26 -4.12 -6.81 -1.63
CA VAL A 26 -3.96 -7.70 -0.48
C VAL A 26 -4.89 -8.88 -0.66
N HIS A 27 -4.35 -10.10 -0.61
CA HIS A 27 -5.12 -11.32 -0.79
C HIS A 27 -5.26 -12.08 0.52
N LEU A 28 -6.40 -12.74 0.69
CA LEU A 28 -6.58 -13.81 1.68
C LEU A 28 -6.12 -15.11 1.04
N VAL A 29 -5.11 -15.74 1.60
CA VAL A 29 -4.56 -17.00 1.10
C VAL A 29 -4.36 -17.98 2.25
N ARG A 30 -3.99 -19.22 1.94
CA ARG A 30 -3.49 -20.18 2.93
C ARG A 30 -2.20 -20.75 2.40
N LEU A 31 -1.10 -20.46 3.08
CA LEU A 31 0.23 -20.97 2.69
C LEU A 31 0.34 -22.50 2.79
N THR A 32 -0.61 -23.14 3.47
CA THR A 32 -0.66 -24.61 3.63
C THR A 32 -1.46 -25.31 2.54
N ASP A 33 -2.15 -24.57 1.65
CA ASP A 33 -2.91 -25.18 0.57
C ASP A 33 -1.97 -25.78 -0.49
N THR A 34 -2.40 -26.91 -1.04
CA THR A 34 -1.65 -27.61 -2.10
C THR A 34 -1.64 -26.86 -3.44
N ALA A 35 -2.51 -25.87 -3.60
CA ALA A 35 -2.62 -25.02 -4.78
C ALA A 35 -3.00 -23.60 -4.35
N TYR A 36 -2.44 -22.61 -5.03
CA TYR A 36 -2.74 -21.20 -4.76
C TYR A 36 -4.23 -20.92 -5.00
N THR A 37 -4.89 -20.40 -3.96
CA THR A 37 -6.30 -20.00 -4.00
C THR A 37 -6.46 -18.69 -3.24
N THR A 38 -7.03 -17.69 -3.91
CA THR A 38 -7.41 -16.41 -3.31
C THR A 38 -8.83 -16.52 -2.75
N TYR A 39 -8.98 -16.35 -1.44
CA TYR A 39 -10.27 -16.40 -0.73
C TYR A 39 -10.95 -15.03 -0.64
N GLY A 40 -10.19 -13.97 -0.88
CA GLY A 40 -10.66 -12.59 -0.91
C GLY A 40 -9.55 -11.68 -1.40
N THR A 41 -9.92 -10.53 -1.97
CA THR A 41 -8.98 -9.52 -2.47
C THR A 41 -9.43 -8.14 -2.01
N LEU A 42 -8.48 -7.37 -1.47
CA LEU A 42 -8.62 -5.94 -1.23
C LEU A 42 -7.68 -5.19 -2.19
N CYS A 43 -8.26 -4.45 -3.13
CA CYS A 43 -7.47 -3.61 -4.04
C CYS A 43 -6.97 -2.34 -3.33
N ILE A 44 -5.73 -1.96 -3.63
CA ILE A 44 -5.04 -0.76 -3.18
C ILE A 44 -4.94 0.18 -4.40
N SER A 45 -5.68 1.28 -4.37
CA SER A 45 -5.60 2.27 -5.45
C SER A 45 -4.24 2.97 -5.45
N ALA A 46 -3.84 3.61 -6.55
CA ALA A 46 -2.55 4.29 -6.60
C ALA A 46 -2.38 5.44 -5.59
N THR A 47 -3.50 6.05 -5.20
CA THR A 47 -3.51 7.02 -4.10
C THR A 47 -3.34 6.37 -2.75
N ASP A 48 -3.98 5.23 -2.50
CA ASP A 48 -3.83 4.51 -1.24
C ASP A 48 -2.43 3.89 -1.12
N HIS A 49 -1.88 3.37 -2.21
CA HIS A 49 -0.50 2.89 -2.30
C HIS A 49 0.47 4.01 -1.93
N THR A 50 0.36 5.17 -2.57
CA THR A 50 1.22 6.32 -2.23
C THR A 50 1.06 6.73 -0.77
N ALA A 51 -0.17 6.71 -0.25
CA ALA A 51 -0.45 7.09 1.13
C ALA A 51 0.11 6.10 2.15
N LEU A 52 0.17 4.80 1.83
CA LEU A 52 0.81 3.79 2.68
C LEU A 52 2.28 4.14 2.96
N PHE A 53 3.04 4.54 1.93
CA PHE A 53 4.43 4.97 2.09
C PHE A 53 4.54 6.37 2.72
N HIS A 54 3.73 7.34 2.26
CA HIS A 54 3.76 8.71 2.78
C HIS A 54 3.49 8.78 4.29
N TYR A 55 2.55 7.99 4.78
CA TYR A 55 2.21 7.93 6.21
C TYR A 55 3.03 6.89 7.00
N GLY A 56 4.08 6.30 6.41
CA GLY A 56 5.00 5.40 7.13
C GLY A 56 4.40 4.04 7.49
N ILE A 57 3.29 3.65 6.86
CA ILE A 57 2.57 2.41 7.19
C ILE A 57 3.40 1.20 6.78
N VAL A 58 3.97 1.22 5.57
CA VAL A 58 4.79 0.11 5.04
C VAL A 58 5.99 -0.13 5.95
N GLU A 59 6.71 0.95 6.30
CA GLU A 59 7.88 0.92 7.16
C GLU A 59 7.56 0.37 8.55
N ALA A 60 6.41 0.76 9.12
CA ALA A 60 5.97 0.24 10.41
C ALA A 60 5.61 -1.24 10.34
N LEU A 61 4.88 -1.67 9.29
CA LEU A 61 4.52 -3.07 9.09
C LEU A 61 5.74 -3.95 8.82
N ASN A 62 6.79 -3.40 8.21
CA ASN A 62 8.02 -4.13 7.91
C ASN A 62 8.80 -4.62 9.15
N THR A 63 8.37 -4.23 10.35
CA THR A 63 8.85 -4.82 11.61
C THR A 63 8.32 -6.24 11.86
N LEU A 64 7.29 -6.66 11.14
CA LEU A 64 6.72 -8.00 11.21
C LEU A 64 7.52 -9.00 10.36
N PRO A 65 7.48 -10.30 10.69
CA PRO A 65 8.25 -11.31 9.98
C PRO A 65 7.53 -11.73 8.68
N PHE A 66 7.52 -10.85 7.69
CA PHE A 66 7.03 -11.15 6.34
C PHE A 66 7.91 -12.21 5.66
N ILE A 67 7.27 -13.12 4.92
CA ILE A 67 7.95 -14.03 4.00
C ILE A 67 7.91 -13.38 2.62
N SER A 68 9.07 -13.10 2.03
CA SER A 68 9.22 -12.53 0.68
C SER A 68 10.35 -13.26 -0.04
N GLU A 69 10.34 -13.26 -1.38
CA GLU A 69 11.39 -13.92 -2.18
C GLU A 69 12.76 -13.29 -1.94
N SER A 70 12.80 -11.96 -1.86
CA SER A 70 14.00 -11.16 -1.67
C SER A 70 14.44 -11.04 -0.20
N GLY A 71 13.56 -11.38 0.75
CA GLY A 71 13.80 -11.27 2.19
C GLY A 71 13.75 -9.84 2.75
N HIS A 72 13.21 -8.88 1.99
CA HIS A 72 13.07 -7.47 2.40
C HIS A 72 11.64 -7.08 2.86
N GLY A 73 10.74 -8.06 2.96
CA GLY A 73 9.40 -7.87 3.51
C GLY A 73 8.48 -7.13 2.55
N LEU A 74 7.80 -6.09 3.02
CA LEU A 74 6.91 -5.22 2.25
C LEU A 74 7.63 -4.08 1.50
N ASP A 75 8.91 -3.84 1.79
CA ASP A 75 9.71 -2.80 1.13
C ASP A 75 10.42 -3.34 -0.13
N SER A 76 10.28 -4.64 -0.39
CA SER A 76 10.65 -5.21 -1.67
C SER A 76 9.50 -5.12 -2.66
N TRP A 77 9.86 -4.96 -3.93
CA TRP A 77 8.96 -4.98 -5.10
C TRP A 77 8.40 -6.38 -5.39
N ASP A 78 8.40 -7.29 -4.40
CA ASP A 78 7.97 -8.67 -4.51
C ASP A 78 6.74 -8.95 -3.63
N GLU A 79 6.17 -10.13 -3.81
CA GLU A 79 5.05 -10.60 -3.00
C GLU A 79 5.52 -10.86 -1.57
N ALA A 80 4.75 -10.37 -0.60
CA ALA A 80 5.08 -10.49 0.82
C ALA A 80 3.93 -11.13 1.59
N PHE A 81 4.21 -12.23 2.29
CA PHE A 81 3.21 -12.99 3.04
C PHE A 81 3.33 -12.75 4.54
N LEU A 82 2.21 -12.45 5.19
CA LEU A 82 2.07 -12.41 6.63
C LEU A 82 1.23 -13.59 7.11
N HIS A 83 1.87 -14.47 7.88
CA HIS A 83 1.18 -15.59 8.50
C HIS A 83 0.11 -15.12 9.49
N HIS A 84 -1.04 -15.79 9.52
CA HIS A 84 -2.22 -15.38 10.31
C HIS A 84 -1.94 -15.15 11.81
N SER A 85 -0.97 -15.87 12.37
CA SER A 85 -0.53 -15.70 13.78
C SER A 85 0.06 -14.32 14.09
N ARG A 86 0.33 -13.49 13.08
CA ARG A 86 0.87 -12.13 13.21
C ARG A 86 -0.16 -11.04 12.91
N ILE A 87 -1.39 -11.39 12.54
CA ILE A 87 -2.42 -10.41 12.18
C ILE A 87 -2.74 -9.50 13.37
N ASP A 88 -2.84 -10.01 14.60
CA ASP A 88 -3.08 -9.16 15.78
C ASP A 88 -2.00 -8.08 15.96
N SER A 89 -0.74 -8.41 15.65
CA SER A 89 0.38 -7.46 15.68
C SER A 89 0.26 -6.43 14.55
N MET A 90 -0.11 -6.86 13.34
CA MET A 90 -0.40 -5.95 12.23
C MET A 90 -1.52 -4.97 12.56
N LEU A 91 -2.66 -5.46 13.08
CA LEU A 91 -3.79 -4.61 13.46
C LEU A 91 -3.38 -3.56 14.50
N SER A 92 -2.57 -3.96 15.49
CA SER A 92 -2.02 -3.04 16.50
C SER A 92 -1.16 -1.94 15.86
N ILE A 93 -0.30 -2.28 14.89
CA ILE A 93 0.52 -1.32 14.16
C ILE A 93 -0.37 -0.35 13.34
N LEU A 94 -1.37 -0.87 12.63
CA LEU A 94 -2.31 -0.03 11.87
C LEU A 94 -3.04 0.96 12.77
N ASP A 95 -3.51 0.52 13.94
CA ASP A 95 -4.18 1.38 14.92
C ASP A 95 -3.25 2.47 15.49
N GLU A 96 -1.98 2.15 15.72
CA GLU A 96 -0.97 3.11 16.17
C GLU A 96 -0.67 4.16 15.10
N GLN A 97 -0.45 3.73 13.86
CA GLN A 97 -0.19 4.65 12.75
C GLN A 97 -1.39 5.52 12.43
N ARG A 98 -2.61 4.96 12.47
CA ARG A 98 -3.86 5.70 12.26
C ARG A 98 -3.98 6.91 13.19
N LYS A 99 -3.58 6.79 14.46
CA LYS A 99 -3.64 7.87 15.45
C LYS A 99 -2.73 9.05 15.11
N GLN A 100 -1.74 8.86 14.25
CA GLN A 100 -0.78 9.88 13.83
C GLN A 100 -1.27 10.67 12.61
N ILE A 101 -2.32 10.20 11.93
CA ILE A 101 -2.85 10.81 10.72
C ILE A 101 -3.91 11.86 11.10
N GLU A 102 -3.61 13.13 10.81
CA GLU A 102 -4.58 14.21 10.96
C GLU A 102 -5.72 14.07 9.93
N PRO A 103 -6.99 13.97 10.35
CA PRO A 103 -8.11 13.87 9.41
C PRO A 103 -8.32 15.19 8.64
N ASP A 104 -9.01 15.08 7.49
CA ASP A 104 -9.44 16.20 6.64
C ASP A 104 -8.31 17.09 6.09
N ARG A 105 -7.11 16.52 5.97
CA ARG A 105 -5.95 17.18 5.38
C ARG A 105 -5.72 16.69 3.95
N ALA A 106 -5.43 17.63 3.05
CA ALA A 106 -5.01 17.33 1.69
C ALA A 106 -3.55 17.70 1.49
N GLU A 107 -2.76 16.80 0.92
CA GLU A 107 -1.32 16.94 0.76
C GLU A 107 -0.88 16.58 -0.66
N ASN A 108 0.16 17.25 -1.15
CA ASN A 108 0.78 16.93 -2.42
C ASN A 108 2.09 16.19 -2.14
N VAL A 109 2.16 14.94 -2.57
CA VAL A 109 3.31 14.05 -2.35
C VAL A 109 4.11 13.94 -3.64
N LEU A 110 5.42 14.15 -3.55
CA LEU A 110 6.35 13.96 -4.67
C LEU A 110 6.63 12.47 -4.84
N LEU A 111 6.27 11.92 -5.99
CA LEU A 111 6.50 10.50 -6.31
C LEU A 111 7.88 10.26 -6.91
N GLY A 112 8.40 11.26 -7.63
CA GLY A 112 9.67 11.16 -8.31
C GLY A 112 9.91 12.35 -9.23
N TRP A 113 11.15 12.49 -9.67
CA TRP A 113 11.53 13.54 -10.61
C TRP A 113 12.70 13.09 -11.46
N HIS A 114 12.83 13.69 -12.64
CA HIS A 114 13.96 13.48 -13.52
C HIS A 114 14.32 14.79 -14.24
N ARG A 115 15.55 14.84 -14.76
CA ARG A 115 16.09 16.04 -15.43
C ARG A 115 16.10 15.94 -16.95
N GLU A 116 16.25 14.73 -17.49
CA GLU A 116 16.39 14.47 -18.92
C GLU A 116 15.29 13.51 -19.38
N PRO A 117 14.76 13.67 -20.61
CA PRO A 117 15.11 14.69 -21.62
C PRO A 117 14.53 16.09 -21.31
N VAL A 118 13.54 16.17 -20.42
CA VAL A 118 12.95 17.41 -19.91
C VAL A 118 12.84 17.27 -18.39
N ALA A 119 13.00 18.37 -17.66
CA ALA A 119 12.91 18.36 -16.21
C ALA A 119 11.44 18.24 -15.78
N VAL A 120 11.08 17.14 -15.13
CA VAL A 120 9.72 16.88 -14.67
C VAL A 120 9.73 16.37 -13.23
N ALA A 121 8.79 16.86 -12.43
CA ALA A 121 8.46 16.34 -11.10
C ALA A 121 7.02 15.85 -11.11
N TYR A 122 6.82 14.61 -10.64
CA TYR A 122 5.52 13.95 -10.60
C TYR A 122 4.97 13.98 -9.18
N TRP A 123 3.73 14.45 -9.06
CA TRP A 123 3.06 14.67 -7.80
C TRP A 123 1.76 13.89 -7.75
N ARG A 124 1.34 13.53 -6.55
CA ARG A 124 0.01 12.99 -6.31
C ARG A 124 -0.63 13.69 -5.13
N LYS A 125 -1.91 14.02 -5.28
CA LYS A 125 -2.71 14.57 -4.19
C LYS A 125 -3.26 13.42 -3.35
N ILE A 126 -3.08 13.49 -2.05
CA ILE A 126 -3.62 12.55 -1.06
C ILE A 126 -4.58 13.32 -0.15
N GLU A 127 -5.68 12.67 0.21
CA GLU A 127 -6.67 13.19 1.15
C GLU A 127 -6.75 12.22 2.32
N SER A 128 -6.40 12.69 3.53
CA SER A 128 -6.25 11.82 4.69
C SER A 128 -7.55 11.12 5.07
N SER A 129 -8.71 11.76 4.91
CA SER A 129 -10.01 11.15 5.19
C SER A 129 -10.34 9.98 4.24
N ARG A 130 -9.94 10.09 2.96
CA ARG A 130 -10.05 8.99 2.00
C ARG A 130 -9.13 7.85 2.40
N PHE A 131 -7.89 8.17 2.77
CA PHE A 131 -6.92 7.15 3.18
C PHE A 131 -7.30 6.45 4.49
N LEU A 132 -7.80 7.18 5.48
CA LEU A 132 -8.36 6.61 6.71
C LEU A 132 -9.51 5.64 6.41
N SER A 133 -10.36 5.95 5.43
CA SER A 133 -11.41 5.03 4.97
C SER A 133 -10.84 3.77 4.30
N PHE A 134 -9.69 3.87 3.63
CA PHE A 134 -8.96 2.70 3.15
C PHE A 134 -8.37 1.88 4.30
N LEU A 135 -7.76 2.52 5.30
CA LEU A 135 -7.25 1.82 6.49
C LEU A 135 -8.36 1.07 7.25
N ASP A 136 -9.56 1.64 7.34
CA ASP A 136 -10.73 0.94 7.91
C ASP A 136 -11.07 -0.34 7.11
N ARG A 137 -10.99 -0.30 5.78
CA ARG A 137 -11.20 -1.48 4.93
C ARG A 137 -10.08 -2.51 5.09
N LEU A 138 -8.83 -2.07 5.13
CA LEU A 138 -7.67 -2.95 5.36
C LEU A 138 -7.76 -3.62 6.72
N HIS A 139 -8.13 -2.88 7.76
CA HIS A 139 -8.34 -3.42 9.09
C HIS A 139 -9.48 -4.45 9.11
N ALA A 140 -10.62 -4.16 8.48
CA ALA A 140 -11.73 -5.12 8.39
C ALA A 140 -11.35 -6.38 7.62
N PHE A 141 -10.57 -6.24 6.54
CA PHE A 141 -10.09 -7.35 5.73
C PHE A 141 -9.08 -8.24 6.48
N ALA A 142 -8.16 -7.64 7.24
CA ALA A 142 -7.26 -8.38 8.11
C ALA A 142 -8.02 -9.09 9.26
N GLU A 143 -9.07 -8.48 9.79
CA GLU A 143 -9.93 -9.11 10.78
C GLU A 143 -10.70 -10.32 10.22
N GLU A 144 -11.17 -10.26 8.97
CA GLU A 144 -11.71 -11.41 8.26
C GLU A 144 -10.67 -12.54 8.11
N ALA A 145 -9.44 -12.17 7.72
CA ALA A 145 -8.32 -13.11 7.63
C ALA A 145 -8.08 -13.82 8.97
N ARG A 146 -8.06 -13.06 10.07
CA ARG A 146 -7.87 -13.56 11.43
C ARG A 146 -8.96 -14.57 11.84
N GLN A 147 -10.22 -14.24 11.57
CA GLN A 147 -11.36 -15.10 11.93
C GLN A 147 -11.43 -16.36 11.07
N GLY A 148 -11.04 -16.26 9.80
CA GLY A 148 -11.04 -17.38 8.84
C GLY A 148 -9.78 -18.26 8.86
N GLY A 149 -8.77 -17.88 9.65
CA GLY A 149 -7.46 -18.54 9.65
C GLY A 149 -6.75 -18.42 8.30
N TYR A 150 -6.90 -17.29 7.62
CA TYR A 150 -6.21 -16.97 6.38
C TYR A 150 -4.94 -16.16 6.66
N ASP A 151 -3.91 -16.42 5.88
CA ASP A 151 -2.72 -15.59 5.78
C ASP A 151 -3.01 -14.40 4.85
N LEU A 152 -2.20 -13.35 4.96
CA LEU A 152 -2.29 -12.19 4.07
C LEU A 152 -1.12 -12.20 3.09
N GLU A 153 -1.40 -12.02 1.81
CA GLU A 153 -0.40 -11.78 0.77
C GLU A 153 -0.54 -10.34 0.31
N PHE A 154 0.57 -9.61 0.31
CA PHE A 154 0.65 -8.22 -0.12
C PHE A 154 1.40 -8.15 -1.45
N ILE A 155 0.81 -7.42 -2.39
CA ILE A 155 1.38 -7.06 -3.68
C ILE A 155 1.36 -5.52 -3.73
N LEU A 156 2.51 -4.87 -3.53
CA LEU A 156 2.64 -3.40 -3.47
C LEU A 156 3.29 -2.84 -4.75
#